data_AF-G5A6F1-F1
#
_entry.id   AF-G5A6F1-F1
#
_cell.length_a   1.000
_cell.length_b   1.000
_cell.length_c   1.000
_cell.angle_alpha   90.00
_cell.angle_beta   90.00
_cell.angle_gamma   90.00
#
_symmetry.space_group_name_H-M   'P 1'
#
loop_
_entity.id
_entity.type
_entity.pdbx_description
1 polymer ?
#
loop_
_entity_poly.entity_id
_entity_poly.type
_entity_poly.pdbx_seq_one_letter_code
_entity_poly.pdbx_strand_id
1 'polypeptide(L)'
;YQILPRAAKLLFAVPTSSAHIERDFCVAGSMVTPQRTRITQHNVDMGIFLNRNRTFVDLTQCEEIPSEELASHVPSSMSYPIECVPDGFGDDVLAEMMSSTSLSELFDFNDVSS
;
A
#
# COMPACT_ATOMS: atom_id res chain seq x y z
N TYR A 1 -7.99 -13.47 43.91
CA TYR A 1 -8.86 -12.99 42.82
C TYR A 1 -8.33 -13.48 41.46
N GLN A 2 -8.82 -14.59 40.93
CA GLN A 2 -8.35 -15.12 39.62
C GLN A 2 -9.10 -14.52 38.41
N ILE A 3 -10.33 -14.06 38.62
CA ILE A 3 -11.22 -13.55 37.56
C ILE A 3 -10.96 -12.07 37.28
N LEU A 4 -10.78 -11.27 38.33
CA LEU A 4 -10.57 -9.82 38.24
C LEU A 4 -9.40 -9.42 37.32
N PRO A 5 -8.19 -10.00 37.43
CA PRO A 5 -7.09 -9.66 36.53
C PRO A 5 -7.30 -10.11 35.09
N ARG A 6 -8.09 -11.18 34.84
CA ARG A 6 -8.44 -11.61 33.48
C ARG A 6 -9.45 -10.66 32.83
N ALA A 7 -10.46 -10.24 33.59
CA ALA A 7 -11.45 -9.27 33.15
C ALA A 7 -10.79 -7.91 32.86
N ALA A 8 -9.88 -7.45 33.72
CA ALA A 8 -9.12 -6.22 33.48
C ALA A 8 -8.29 -6.31 32.18
N LYS A 9 -7.57 -7.41 31.93
CA LYS A 9 -6.81 -7.59 30.69
C LYS A 9 -7.69 -7.53 29.44
N LEU A 10 -8.86 -8.16 29.47
CA LEU A 10 -9.81 -8.08 28.37
C LEU A 10 -10.31 -6.65 28.17
N LEU A 11 -10.73 -5.97 29.24
CA LEU A 11 -11.26 -4.62 29.19
C LEU A 11 -10.23 -3.63 28.61
N PHE A 12 -8.98 -3.72 29.05
CA PHE A 12 -7.91 -2.84 28.58
C PHE A 12 -7.31 -3.24 27.23
N ALA A 13 -7.58 -4.45 26.72
CA ALA A 13 -7.17 -4.87 25.39
C ALA A 13 -8.13 -4.39 24.29
N VAL A 14 -9.35 -3.98 24.63
CA VAL A 14 -10.30 -3.43 23.66
C VAL A 14 -9.88 -2.00 23.31
N PRO A 15 -9.56 -1.71 22.04
CA PRO A 15 -9.27 -0.35 21.62
C PRO A 15 -10.51 0.52 21.80
N THR A 16 -10.34 1.70 22.37
CA THR A 16 -11.41 2.68 22.56
C THR A 16 -11.79 3.43 21.28
N SER A 17 -11.08 3.19 20.18
CA SER A 17 -11.23 3.88 18.90
C SER A 17 -11.22 2.92 17.71
N SER A 18 -12.11 3.19 16.74
CA SER A 18 -12.15 2.55 15.43
C SER A 18 -11.05 3.02 14.47
N ALA A 19 -10.35 4.12 14.78
CA ALA A 19 -9.35 4.73 13.90
C ALA A 19 -8.24 3.77 13.47
N HIS A 20 -7.96 2.73 14.28
CA HIS A 20 -7.02 1.67 13.91
C HIS A 20 -7.54 0.83 12.73
N ILE A 21 -8.80 0.41 12.81
CA ILE A 21 -9.46 -0.39 11.78
C ILE A 21 -9.69 0.46 10.52
N GLU A 22 -10.04 1.74 10.68
CA GLU A 22 -10.19 2.67 9.56
C GLU A 22 -8.88 2.85 8.79
N ARG A 23 -7.74 3.02 9.48
CA ARG A 23 -6.43 3.07 8.84
C ARG A 23 -6.12 1.80 8.04
N ASP A 24 -6.48 0.64 8.58
CA ASP A 24 -6.25 -0.64 7.94
C ASP A 24 -7.11 -0.80 6.67
N PHE A 25 -8.38 -0.36 6.71
CA PHE A 25 -9.24 -0.31 5.53
C PHE A 25 -8.81 0.76 4.51
N CYS A 26 -8.27 1.90 4.95
CA CYS A 26 -7.72 2.91 4.05
C CYS A 26 -6.56 2.35 3.23
N VAL A 27 -5.64 1.61 3.85
CA VAL A 27 -4.53 0.94 3.14
C VAL A 27 -5.04 -0.14 2.18
N ALA A 28 -6.14 -0.82 2.53
CA ALA A 28 -6.80 -1.80 1.67
C ALA A 28 -7.68 -1.19 0.58
N GLY A 29 -7.81 0.14 0.52
CA GLY A 29 -8.73 0.85 -0.38
C GLY A 29 -8.59 0.42 -1.83
N SER A 30 -7.35 0.27 -2.32
CA SER A 30 -7.07 -0.17 -3.69
C SER A 30 -7.47 -1.62 -3.98
N MET A 31 -7.48 -2.49 -2.97
CA MET A 31 -7.89 -3.89 -3.08
C MET A 31 -9.41 -4.04 -3.14
N VAL A 32 -10.16 -3.11 -2.53
CA VAL A 32 -11.63 -3.11 -2.45
C VAL A 32 -12.30 -2.21 -3.48
N THR A 33 -11.56 -1.31 -4.14
CA THR A 33 -12.09 -0.47 -5.22
C THR A 33 -12.37 -1.29 -6.48
N PRO A 34 -13.62 -1.29 -6.99
CA PRO A 34 -14.02 -2.14 -8.11
C PRO A 34 -13.37 -1.76 -9.45
N GLN A 35 -12.80 -0.56 -9.58
CA GLN A 35 -12.20 -0.10 -10.84
C GLN A 35 -10.85 -0.76 -11.20
N ARG A 36 -10.19 -1.50 -10.28
CA ARG A 36 -8.82 -1.98 -10.56
C ARG A 36 -8.47 -3.42 -10.21
N THR A 37 -9.32 -4.20 -9.55
CA THR A 37 -8.89 -5.50 -9.02
C THR A 37 -9.95 -6.60 -9.15
N ARG A 38 -9.63 -7.66 -9.90
CA ARG A 38 -10.35 -8.94 -9.89
C ARG A 38 -9.85 -9.80 -8.72
N ILE A 39 -9.94 -9.25 -7.50
CA ILE A 39 -9.53 -9.95 -6.27
C ILE A 39 -10.80 -10.48 -5.58
N THR A 40 -10.79 -11.75 -5.20
CA THR A 40 -11.92 -12.35 -4.47
C THR A 40 -11.94 -11.83 -3.02
N GLN A 41 -13.12 -11.75 -2.41
CA GLN A 41 -13.27 -11.25 -1.03
C GLN A 41 -12.35 -11.99 -0.04
N HIS A 42 -12.25 -13.32 -0.15
CA HIS A 42 -11.33 -14.13 0.65
C HIS A 42 -9.87 -13.66 0.55
N ASN A 43 -9.42 -13.29 -0.66
CA ASN A 43 -8.04 -12.83 -0.87
C ASN A 43 -7.82 -11.40 -0.35
N VAL A 44 -8.86 -10.56 -0.36
CA VAL A 44 -8.83 -9.25 0.30
C VAL A 44 -8.64 -9.42 1.81
N ASP A 45 -9.45 -10.28 2.43
CA ASP A 45 -9.39 -10.53 3.88
C ASP A 45 -8.01 -11.08 4.30
N MET A 46 -7.49 -12.04 3.55
CA MET A 46 -6.16 -12.59 3.77
C MET A 46 -5.06 -11.55 3.54
N GLY A 47 -5.20 -10.67 2.54
CA GLY A 47 -4.27 -9.59 2.27
C GLY A 47 -4.19 -8.58 3.43
N ILE A 48 -5.34 -8.18 3.97
CA ILE A 48 -5.42 -7.28 5.14
C ILE A 48 -4.79 -7.96 6.37
N PHE A 49 -5.10 -9.24 6.60
CA PHE A 49 -4.54 -10.01 7.71
C PHE A 49 -3.01 -10.07 7.66
N LEU A 50 -2.44 -10.42 6.50
CA LEU A 50 -0.98 -10.50 6.32
C LEU A 50 -0.32 -9.11 6.42
N ASN A 51 -0.97 -8.06 5.91
CA ASN A 51 -0.47 -6.69 6.01
C ASN A 51 -0.31 -6.24 7.47
N ARG A 52 -1.26 -6.61 8.34
CA ARG A 52 -1.22 -6.31 9.78
C ARG A 52 -0.31 -7.20 10.59
N ASN A 53 -0.01 -8.40 10.09
CA ASN A 53 0.80 -9.38 10.76
C ASN A 53 2.05 -9.72 9.92
N ARG A 54 2.90 -8.71 9.70
CA ARG A 54 4.11 -8.83 8.86
C ARG A 54 5.08 -9.92 9.31
N THR A 55 4.98 -10.38 10.56
CA THR A 55 5.76 -11.53 11.06
C THR A 55 5.45 -12.84 10.35
N PHE A 56 4.30 -12.94 9.65
CA PHE A 56 3.96 -14.13 8.85
C PHE A 56 4.50 -14.08 7.42
N VAL A 57 5.06 -12.94 6.98
CA VAL A 57 5.59 -12.77 5.63
C VAL A 57 7.04 -12.31 5.73
N ASP A 58 7.95 -13.20 5.39
CA ASP A 58 9.36 -12.85 5.21
C ASP A 58 9.60 -12.49 3.74
N LEU A 59 9.61 -11.20 3.45
CA LEU A 59 9.89 -10.68 2.10
C LEU A 59 11.31 -11.01 1.64
N THR A 60 12.22 -11.37 2.55
CA THR A 60 13.59 -11.77 2.21
C THR A 60 13.68 -13.21 1.68
N GLN A 61 12.58 -13.98 1.75
CA GLN A 61 12.47 -15.31 1.13
C GLN A 61 12.00 -15.24 -0.34
N CYS A 62 11.64 -14.06 -0.84
CA CYS A 62 11.34 -13.91 -2.25
C CYS A 62 12.64 -14.04 -3.06
N GLU A 63 12.63 -14.94 -4.04
CA GLU A 63 13.75 -15.09 -4.97
C GLU A 63 13.97 -13.76 -5.71
N GLU A 64 15.21 -13.29 -5.71
CA GLU A 64 15.58 -12.07 -6.42
C GLU A 64 15.40 -12.30 -7.92
N ILE A 65 14.60 -11.46 -8.57
CA ILE A 65 14.42 -11.54 -10.01
C ILE A 65 15.70 -11.01 -10.66
N PRO A 66 16.45 -11.81 -11.43
CA PRO A 66 17.67 -11.35 -12.09
C PRO A 66 17.34 -10.25 -13.10
N SER A 67 18.26 -9.28 -13.25
CA SER A 67 18.04 -8.10 -14.09
C SER A 67 17.72 -8.43 -15.56
N GLU A 68 18.19 -9.58 -16.05
CA GLU A 68 17.94 -10.06 -17.41
C GLU A 68 16.50 -10.55 -17.61
N GLU A 69 15.85 -11.05 -16.55
CA GLU A 69 14.48 -11.58 -16.60
C GLU A 69 13.44 -10.59 -16.07
N LEU A 70 13.87 -9.44 -15.54
CA LEU A 70 12.96 -8.44 -14.98
C LEU A 70 11.83 -8.05 -15.94
N ALA A 71 12.14 -7.90 -17.24
CA ALA A 71 11.18 -7.52 -18.26
C ALA A 71 10.07 -8.56 -18.50
N SER A 72 10.35 -9.85 -18.32
CA SER A 72 9.35 -10.93 -18.48
C SER A 72 8.47 -11.10 -17.24
N HIS A 73 8.94 -10.64 -16.07
CA HIS A 73 8.21 -10.66 -14.81
C HIS A 73 7.32 -9.44 -14.56
N VAL A 74 7.38 -8.41 -15.41
CA VAL A 74 6.44 -7.28 -15.34
C VAL A 74 5.05 -7.76 -15.80
N PRO A 75 4.00 -7.63 -14.96
CA PRO A 75 2.65 -8.01 -15.36
C PRO A 75 2.19 -7.14 -16.54
N SER A 76 1.53 -7.75 -17.53
CA SER A 76 0.98 -7.02 -18.68
C SER A 76 -0.09 -5.98 -18.30
N SER A 77 -0.65 -6.07 -17.09
CA SER A 77 -1.54 -5.06 -16.51
C SER A 77 -0.83 -3.80 -16.02
N MET A 78 0.50 -3.82 -15.94
CA MET A 78 1.36 -2.71 -15.52
C MET A 78 2.02 -2.02 -16.71
N SER A 79 2.10 -2.67 -17.88
CA SER A 79 2.51 -2.04 -19.12
C SER A 79 1.37 -1.17 -19.67
N TYR A 80 1.46 0.14 -19.49
CA TYR A 80 0.67 1.08 -20.26
C TYR A 80 1.51 1.50 -21.46
N PRO A 81 1.15 1.13 -22.70
CA PRO A 81 1.71 1.80 -23.85
C PRO A 81 1.28 3.27 -23.73
N ILE A 82 2.24 4.16 -23.47
CA ILE A 82 2.03 5.60 -23.69
C ILE A 82 2.09 5.77 -25.21
N GLU A 83 1.08 5.24 -25.91
CA GLU A 83 0.91 5.49 -27.33
C GLU A 83 0.24 6.85 -27.48
N CYS A 84 0.90 7.70 -28.28
CA CYS A 84 0.57 9.08 -28.58
C CYS A 84 1.06 10.12 -27.56
N VAL A 85 2.37 10.13 -27.32
CA VAL A 85 3.07 11.41 -27.17
C VAL A 85 3.19 11.96 -28.59
N PRO A 86 2.39 12.96 -29.04
CA PRO A 86 2.67 13.62 -30.32
C PRO A 86 4.09 14.20 -30.24
N ASP A 87 4.81 14.23 -31.38
CA ASP A 87 6.25 14.56 -31.55
C ASP A 87 6.75 15.92 -30.98
N GLY A 88 6.04 16.54 -30.03
CA GLY A 88 6.42 17.76 -29.32
C GLY A 88 6.20 17.73 -27.80
N PHE A 89 5.80 16.61 -27.19
CA PHE A 89 5.82 16.44 -25.73
C PHE A 89 7.20 15.89 -25.31
N GLY A 90 8.20 16.75 -25.34
CA GLY A 90 9.53 16.44 -24.80
C GLY A 90 9.51 16.26 -23.29
N ASP A 91 10.57 15.68 -22.75
CA ASP A 91 10.83 15.52 -21.30
C ASP A 91 10.57 16.80 -20.49
N ASP A 92 10.67 17.97 -21.12
CA ASP A 92 10.40 19.27 -20.51
C ASP A 92 8.93 19.44 -20.06
N VAL A 93 7.95 18.92 -20.82
CA VAL A 93 6.52 19.03 -20.47
C VAL A 93 6.15 18.04 -19.37
N LEU A 94 6.76 16.84 -19.38
CA LEU A 94 6.63 15.87 -18.30
C LEU A 94 7.31 16.36 -17.03
N ALA A 95 8.49 16.98 -17.14
CA ALA A 95 9.18 17.62 -16.03
C ALA A 95 8.35 18.78 -15.46
N GLU A 96 7.70 19.59 -16.30
CA GLU A 96 6.81 20.68 -15.85
C GLU A 96 5.53 20.15 -15.17
N MET A 97 4.91 19.09 -15.70
CA MET A 97 3.79 18.42 -15.03
C MET A 97 4.20 17.84 -13.66
N MET A 98 5.33 17.14 -13.60
CA MET A 98 5.89 16.58 -12.36
C MET A 98 6.39 17.66 -11.38
N SER A 99 6.78 18.83 -11.90
CA SER A 99 7.13 20.00 -11.08
C SER A 99 5.88 20.73 -10.56
N SER A 100 4.79 20.74 -11.33
CA SER A 100 3.51 21.38 -10.97
C SER A 100 2.67 20.55 -10.00
N THR A 101 2.75 19.21 -10.06
CA THR A 101 2.36 18.35 -8.93
C THR A 101 3.54 18.30 -7.96
N SER A 102 3.60 19.24 -7.02
CA SER A 102 4.66 19.24 -6.02
C SER A 102 4.67 17.90 -5.27
N LEU A 103 5.67 17.06 -5.54
CA LEU A 103 6.00 15.88 -4.73
C LEU A 103 6.36 16.28 -3.28
N SER A 104 6.61 17.56 -3.06
CA SER A 104 6.81 18.21 -1.76
C SER A 104 5.61 18.06 -0.82
N GLU A 105 4.37 18.16 -1.32
CA GLU A 105 3.17 18.04 -0.47
C GLU A 105 2.91 16.61 0.04
N LEU A 106 3.59 15.60 -0.52
CA LEU A 106 3.42 14.20 -0.11
C LEU A 106 4.48 13.71 0.90
N PHE A 107 5.54 14.49 1.15
CA PHE A 107 6.61 14.15 2.10
C PHE A 107 6.70 15.08 3.33
N ASP A 108 5.87 16.12 3.43
CA ASP A 108 5.96 17.14 4.49
C ASP A 108 5.33 16.77 5.86
N PHE A 109 5.10 15.49 6.15
CA PHE A 109 4.65 15.05 7.48
C PHE A 109 5.76 14.53 8.40
N ASN A 110 7.03 14.72 8.03
CA ASN A 110 8.14 14.23 8.82
C ASN A 110 9.24 15.27 9.04
N ASP A 111 8.88 16.40 9.65
CA ASP A 111 9.79 17.14 10.54
C ASP A 111 9.02 18.12 11.43
N VAL A 112 8.66 17.67 12.63
CA VAL A 112 8.54 18.57 13.79
C VAL A 112 9.35 17.95 14.92
N SER A 113 10.62 18.34 14.98
CA SER A 113 11.41 18.31 16.21
C SER A 113 11.74 19.75 16.61
N SER A 114 11.23 20.17 17.76
CA SER A 114 11.79 21.19 18.65
C SER A 114 11.21 20.96 20.03
#